data_AF-A0A8T9T164-F1
#
_entry.id   AF-A0A8T9T164-F1
#
_cell.length_a   1.000
_cell.length_b   1.000
_cell.length_c   1.000
_cell.angle_alpha   90.00
_cell.angle_beta   90.00
_cell.angle_gamma   90.00
#
_symmetry.space_group_name_H-M   'P 1'
#
loop_
_entity.id
_entity.type
_entity.pdbx_description
1 polymer ?
#
loop_
_entity_poly.entity_id
_entity_poly.type
_entity_poly.pdbx_seq_one_letter_code
_entity_poly.pdbx_strand_id
1 'polypeptide(L)'
;MFIEERFHKLFPQLGGGFVRIIDNYEEYAQALLDNFSETDKTPQLAISVDMLDTGIDIPDVVNLVFFKAVRSSAKFWQMLGRGTRLRPDLFGPGKHKEHFMVFDFCENFEFFKARPEGLSGSAPAPLSQQIFMAHLTLAEVLRQPGYHPDEAHQ
;
A
#
# COMPACT_ATOMS: atom_id res chain seq x y z
N MET A 1 5.59 -4.08 17.15
CA MET A 1 5.82 -3.16 16.02
C MET A 1 6.15 -1.78 16.56
N PHE A 2 7.22 -1.14 16.06
CA PHE A 2 7.81 0.06 16.68
C PHE A 2 6.84 1.23 16.90
N ILE A 3 5.99 1.58 15.93
CA ILE A 3 5.14 2.78 16.03
C ILE A 3 4.09 2.66 17.15
N GLU A 4 3.37 1.54 17.22
CA GLU A 4 2.36 1.30 18.27
C GLU A 4 3.01 1.27 19.67
N GLU A 5 4.13 0.57 19.81
CA GLU A 5 4.88 0.52 21.07
C GLU A 5 5.36 1.91 21.53
N ARG A 6 5.84 2.73 20.59
CA ARG A 6 6.24 4.12 20.88
C ARG A 6 5.04 4.98 21.25
N PHE A 7 3.90 4.80 20.59
CA PHE A 7 2.68 5.53 20.92
C PHE A 7 2.21 5.22 22.34
N HIS A 8 2.12 3.95 22.72
CA HIS A 8 1.70 3.56 24.07
C HIS A 8 2.66 4.07 25.17
N LYS A 9 3.96 4.18 24.87
CA LYS A 9 4.94 4.79 25.78
C LYS A 9 4.77 6.30 25.93
N LEU A 10 4.42 7.00 24.86
CA LEU A 10 4.27 8.46 24.85
C LEU A 10 2.90 8.92 25.37
N PHE A 11 1.86 8.12 25.14
CA PHE A 11 0.47 8.44 25.47
C PHE A 11 -0.24 7.32 26.24
N PRO A 12 0.29 6.90 27.41
CA PRO A 12 -0.32 5.82 28.20
C PRO A 12 -1.76 6.11 28.62
N GLN A 13 -2.15 7.38 28.74
CA GLN A 13 -3.48 7.83 29.13
C GLN A 13 -4.58 7.56 28.09
N LEU A 14 -4.24 7.35 26.81
CA LEU A 14 -5.23 7.11 25.75
C LEU A 14 -5.71 5.64 25.71
N GLY A 15 -5.12 4.79 26.56
CA GLY A 15 -5.47 3.38 26.65
C GLY A 15 -4.89 2.55 25.51
N GLY A 16 -4.68 1.27 25.80
CA GLY A 16 -4.05 0.36 24.86
C GLY A 16 -4.90 0.00 23.64
N GLY A 17 -6.11 0.53 23.47
CA GLY A 17 -7.00 0.29 22.33
C GLY A 17 -7.04 1.40 21.28
N PHE A 18 -6.46 2.55 21.58
CA PHE A 18 -6.54 3.75 20.74
C PHE A 18 -5.83 3.58 19.40
N VAL A 19 -4.69 2.88 19.40
CA VAL A 19 -3.88 2.57 18.22
C VAL A 19 -3.93 1.07 17.97
N ARG A 20 -4.12 0.67 16.71
CA ARG A 20 -4.02 -0.74 16.31
C ARG A 20 -3.27 -0.89 15.01
N ILE A 21 -2.57 -2.01 14.90
CA ILE A 21 -1.98 -2.48 13.65
C ILE A 21 -3.07 -3.23 12.88
N ILE A 22 -3.20 -2.92 11.59
CA ILE A 22 -4.10 -3.63 10.68
C ILE A 22 -3.30 -4.02 9.45
N ASP A 23 -2.84 -5.26 9.43
CA ASP A 23 -2.12 -5.87 8.31
C ASP A 23 -2.74 -7.22 7.90
N ASN A 24 -2.17 -7.85 6.88
CA ASN A 24 -2.67 -9.12 6.33
C ASN A 24 -2.47 -10.33 7.26
N TYR A 25 -1.67 -10.20 8.32
CA TYR A 25 -1.34 -11.28 9.24
C TYR A 25 -2.22 -11.26 10.51
N GLU A 26 -2.97 -10.17 10.73
CA GLU A 26 -3.89 -10.03 11.85
C GLU A 26 -5.17 -10.84 11.64
N GLU A 27 -5.42 -11.80 12.53
CA GLU A 27 -6.55 -12.75 12.44
C GLU A 27 -7.91 -12.02 12.43
N TYR A 28 -8.00 -10.89 13.14
CA TYR A 28 -9.21 -10.08 13.25
C TYR A 28 -9.15 -8.76 12.47
N ALA A 29 -8.32 -8.69 11.41
CA ALA A 29 -8.13 -7.46 10.62
C ALA A 29 -9.46 -6.86 10.14
N GLN A 30 -10.39 -7.68 9.65
CA GLN A 30 -11.68 -7.19 9.18
C GLN A 30 -12.53 -6.58 10.30
N ALA A 31 -12.59 -7.24 11.46
CA ALA A 31 -13.34 -6.71 12.60
C ALA A 31 -12.72 -5.40 13.15
N LEU A 32 -11.39 -5.26 13.10
CA LEU A 32 -10.70 -4.02 13.45
C LEU A 32 -11.02 -2.90 12.46
N LEU A 33 -11.11 -3.22 11.16
CA LEU A 33 -11.49 -2.28 10.11
C LEU A 33 -12.96 -1.84 10.24
N ASP A 34 -13.86 -2.77 10.49
CA ASP A 34 -15.27 -2.49 10.72
C ASP A 34 -15.43 -1.56 11.93
N ASN A 35 -14.75 -1.86 13.04
CA ASN A 35 -14.73 -0.99 14.22
C ASN A 35 -14.09 0.38 13.92
N PHE A 36 -13.01 0.44 13.13
CA PHE A 36 -12.38 1.69 12.73
C PHE A 36 -13.28 2.54 11.80
N SER A 37 -14.20 1.90 11.08
CA SER A 37 -15.15 2.59 10.19
C SER A 37 -16.34 3.21 10.92
N GLU A 38 -16.58 2.82 12.17
CA GLU A 38 -17.66 3.33 12.99
C GLU A 38 -17.22 4.53 13.82
N THR A 39 -18.04 5.58 13.82
CA THR A 39 -17.84 6.77 14.64
C THR A 39 -17.78 6.36 16.14
N ASP A 40 -16.86 6.96 16.89
CA ASP A 40 -16.65 6.76 18.34
C ASP A 40 -16.17 5.36 18.78
N LYS A 41 -15.87 4.44 17.85
CA LYS A 41 -15.25 3.15 18.17
C LYS A 41 -13.72 3.21 18.15
N THR A 42 -13.09 2.23 18.79
CA THR A 42 -11.63 2.02 18.72
C THR A 42 -11.29 0.99 17.64
N PRO A 43 -10.13 1.11 16.96
CA PRO A 43 -9.09 2.12 17.16
C PRO A 43 -9.49 3.50 16.63
N GLN A 44 -8.81 4.56 17.07
CA GLN A 44 -8.91 5.90 16.50
C GLN A 44 -7.74 6.19 15.53
N LEU A 45 -6.65 5.42 15.66
CA LEU A 45 -5.50 5.45 14.76
C LEU A 45 -5.19 4.03 14.30
N ALA A 46 -5.35 3.81 13.00
CA ALA A 46 -4.97 2.56 12.36
C ALA A 46 -3.59 2.68 11.70
N ILE A 47 -2.68 1.77 12.04
CA ILE A 47 -1.37 1.64 11.39
C ILE A 47 -1.48 0.46 10.45
N SER A 48 -1.38 0.71 9.14
CA SER A 48 -1.53 -0.35 8.15
C SER A 48 -0.32 -0.49 7.24
N VAL A 49 0.02 -1.75 6.97
CA VAL A 49 0.91 -2.14 5.89
C VAL A 49 0.06 -2.80 4.82
N ASP A 50 -0.25 -2.04 3.77
CA ASP A 50 -0.89 -2.51 2.52
C ASP A 50 -2.38 -2.93 2.60
N MET A 51 -2.97 -3.04 3.80
CA MET A 51 -4.38 -3.44 3.97
C MET A 51 -5.39 -2.30 3.78
N LEU A 52 -5.04 -1.07 4.15
CA LEU A 52 -5.94 0.09 3.94
C LEU A 52 -6.04 0.52 2.46
N ASP A 53 -5.29 -0.10 1.57
CA ASP A 53 -5.29 0.20 0.14
C ASP A 53 -6.47 -0.45 -0.60
N THR A 54 -7.07 -1.53 -0.06
CA THR A 54 -8.10 -2.32 -0.76
C THR A 54 -9.51 -1.95 -0.33
N GLY A 55 -10.21 -1.14 -1.12
CA GLY A 55 -11.67 -1.06 -1.13
C GLY A 55 -12.40 -0.52 0.12
N ILE A 56 -11.72 -0.26 1.24
CA ILE A 56 -12.39 0.15 2.49
C ILE A 56 -12.82 1.61 2.41
N ASP A 57 -14.10 1.86 2.65
CA ASP A 57 -14.69 3.20 2.61
C ASP A 57 -14.92 3.72 4.03
N ILE A 58 -14.06 4.64 4.48
CA ILE A 58 -14.14 5.23 5.82
C ILE A 58 -14.25 6.76 5.69
N PRO A 59 -15.48 7.30 5.63
CA PRO A 59 -15.71 8.73 5.47
C PRO A 59 -15.09 9.58 6.59
N ASP A 60 -14.99 9.02 7.80
CA ASP A 60 -14.53 9.70 9.02
C ASP A 60 -13.01 9.97 9.03
N VAL A 61 -12.25 9.47 8.04
CA VAL A 61 -10.79 9.70 7.95
C VAL A 61 -10.49 11.17 7.68
N VAL A 62 -9.97 11.87 8.68
CA VAL A 62 -9.58 13.29 8.60
C VAL A 62 -8.07 13.52 8.55
N ASN A 63 -7.26 12.48 8.79
CA ASN A 63 -5.80 12.56 8.77
C ASN A 63 -5.21 11.34 8.04
N LEU A 64 -4.33 11.56 7.08
CA LEU A 64 -3.52 10.53 6.44
C LEU A 64 -2.04 10.76 6.74
N VAL A 65 -1.32 9.70 7.09
CA VAL A 65 0.12 9.78 7.39
C VAL A 65 0.89 8.85 6.45
N PHE A 66 1.69 9.43 5.57
CA PHE A 66 2.66 8.70 4.77
C PHE A 66 3.95 8.55 5.57
N PHE A 67 4.09 7.40 6.23
CA PHE A 67 5.31 7.01 6.98
C PHE A 67 6.15 5.97 6.23
N LYS A 68 5.95 5.87 4.91
CA LYS A 68 6.75 5.06 4.00
C LYS A 68 6.83 5.71 2.63
N ALA A 69 7.89 5.43 1.89
CA ALA A 69 8.00 5.83 0.50
C ALA A 69 7.07 4.98 -0.38
N VAL A 70 6.23 5.65 -1.16
CA VAL A 70 5.30 5.08 -2.13
C VAL A 70 5.84 5.39 -3.52
N ARG A 71 6.06 4.33 -4.31
CA ARG A 71 6.67 4.47 -5.65
C ARG A 71 5.71 4.16 -6.79
N SER A 72 4.60 3.47 -6.51
CA SER A 72 3.54 3.21 -7.48
C SER A 72 2.56 4.37 -7.50
N SER A 73 2.36 4.98 -8.68
CA SER A 73 1.41 6.08 -8.87
C SER A 73 -0.01 5.66 -8.49
N ALA A 74 -0.45 4.49 -8.95
CA ALA A 74 -1.77 3.96 -8.61
C ALA A 74 -1.98 3.84 -7.10
N LYS A 75 -0.99 3.30 -6.37
CA LYS A 75 -1.06 3.16 -4.90
C LYS A 75 -1.08 4.51 -4.20
N PHE A 76 -0.28 5.47 -4.64
CA PHE A 76 -0.26 6.82 -4.05
C PHE A 76 -1.63 7.50 -4.17
N TRP A 77 -2.24 7.49 -5.36
CA TRP A 77 -3.56 8.08 -5.57
C TRP A 77 -4.66 7.33 -4.83
N GLN A 78 -4.57 6.00 -4.73
CA GLN A 78 -5.49 5.21 -3.91
C GLN A 78 -5.40 5.59 -2.43
N MET A 79 -4.18 5.69 -1.88
CA MET A 79 -3.95 6.11 -0.49
C MET A 79 -4.49 7.51 -0.25
N LEU A 80 -4.19 8.48 -1.14
CA LEU A 80 -4.66 9.85 -1.01
C LEU A 80 -6.19 9.96 -1.09
N GLY A 81 -6.81 9.17 -1.97
CA GLY A 81 -8.26 9.11 -2.14
C GLY A 81 -9.03 8.66 -0.90
N ARG A 82 -8.38 8.01 0.08
CA ARG A 82 -9.03 7.63 1.34
C ARG A 82 -9.50 8.84 2.16
N GLY A 83 -8.79 9.97 2.05
CA GLY A 83 -9.16 11.19 2.77
C GLY A 83 -10.28 12.00 2.10
N THR A 84 -10.56 11.78 0.81
CA THR A 84 -11.41 12.67 0.01
C THR A 84 -12.90 12.43 0.16
N ARG A 85 -13.30 11.42 0.94
CA ARG A 85 -14.72 11.11 1.17
C ARG A 85 -15.38 12.23 1.97
N LEU A 86 -16.53 12.68 1.48
CA LEU A 86 -17.38 13.65 2.17
C LEU A 86 -18.05 12.98 3.37
N ARG A 87 -18.13 13.71 4.48
CA ARG A 87 -18.79 13.24 5.70
C ARG A 87 -19.60 14.37 6.33
N PRO A 88 -20.92 14.38 6.14
CA PRO A 88 -21.79 15.35 6.79
C PRO A 88 -21.78 15.15 8.31
N ASP A 89 -21.88 16.25 9.05
CA ASP A 89 -22.05 16.29 10.51
C ASP A 89 -20.95 15.59 11.31
N LEU A 90 -19.75 15.42 10.72
CA LEU A 90 -18.61 14.76 11.37
C LEU A 90 -18.24 15.41 12.69
N PHE A 91 -18.30 16.73 12.76
CA PHE A 91 -17.93 17.51 13.95
C PHE A 91 -19.17 18.04 14.71
N GLY A 92 -20.34 17.44 14.45
CA GLY A 92 -21.63 17.82 15.01
C GLY A 92 -22.60 18.41 13.98
N PRO A 93 -23.85 18.73 14.39
CA PRO A 93 -24.90 19.18 13.47
C PRO A 93 -24.50 20.41 12.65
N GLY A 94 -24.54 20.30 11.33
CA GLY A 94 -24.15 21.34 10.38
C GLY A 94 -22.64 21.54 10.21
N LYS A 95 -21.81 20.72 10.87
CA LYS A 95 -20.35 20.80 10.81
C LYS A 95 -19.79 19.60 10.04
N HIS A 96 -19.78 19.75 8.73
CA HIS A 96 -19.32 18.72 7.80
C HIS A 96 -17.78 18.65 7.73
N LYS A 97 -17.28 17.54 7.20
CA LYS A 97 -15.88 17.43 6.78
C LYS A 97 -15.63 18.26 5.52
N GLU A 98 -14.89 19.35 5.68
CA GLU A 98 -14.52 20.25 4.57
C GLU A 98 -13.13 19.92 3.99
N HIS A 99 -12.24 19.40 4.82
CA HIS A 99 -10.88 19.05 4.44
C HIS A 99 -10.38 17.85 5.25
N PHE A 100 -9.24 17.30 4.83
CA PHE A 100 -8.46 16.33 5.57
C PHE A 100 -6.99 16.74 5.50
N MET A 101 -6.20 16.33 6.48
CA MET A 101 -4.78 16.62 6.51
C MET A 101 -3.97 15.44 6.00
N VAL A 102 -2.86 15.75 5.34
CA VAL A 102 -1.88 14.77 4.90
C VAL A 102 -0.53 15.11 5.50
N PHE A 103 0.06 14.16 6.22
CA PHE A 103 1.39 14.24 6.78
C PHE A 103 2.33 13.36 5.97
N ASP A 104 3.26 13.96 5.24
CA ASP A 104 4.20 13.24 4.38
C ASP A 104 5.62 13.26 4.95
N PHE A 105 6.02 12.16 5.59
CA PHE A 105 7.35 12.00 6.18
C PHE A 105 8.37 11.41 5.20
N CYS A 106 7.95 11.05 3.99
CA CYS A 106 8.78 10.35 3.01
C CYS A 106 8.84 11.06 1.65
N GLU A 107 8.45 12.33 1.60
CA GLU A 107 8.51 13.20 0.41
C GLU A 107 7.83 12.59 -0.83
N ASN A 108 6.73 11.87 -0.62
CA ASN A 108 5.92 11.28 -1.68
C ASN A 108 5.35 12.34 -2.62
N PHE A 109 4.87 13.48 -2.10
CA PHE A 109 4.32 14.54 -2.95
C PHE A 109 5.39 15.16 -3.85
N GLU A 110 6.58 15.44 -3.31
CA GLU A 110 7.68 15.97 -4.11
C GLU A 110 8.15 14.94 -5.14
N PHE A 111 8.20 13.66 -4.77
CA PHE A 111 8.50 12.56 -5.69
C PHE A 111 7.51 12.50 -6.86
N PHE A 112 6.19 12.51 -6.62
CA PHE A 112 5.19 12.41 -7.69
C PHE A 112 5.03 13.70 -8.49
N LYS A 113 5.36 14.86 -7.92
CA LYS A 113 5.47 16.12 -8.67
C LYS A 113 6.61 16.05 -9.69
N ALA A 114 7.74 15.45 -9.33
CA ALA A 114 8.87 15.25 -10.24
C ALA A 114 8.66 14.05 -11.20
N ARG A 115 7.92 13.01 -10.76
CA ARG A 115 7.67 11.77 -11.51
C ARG A 115 6.21 11.33 -11.38
N PRO A 116 5.28 11.90 -12.18
CA PRO A 116 3.84 11.61 -12.07
C PRO A 116 3.47 10.13 -12.28
N GLU A 117 4.21 9.45 -13.15
CA GLU A 117 4.00 8.02 -13.46
C GLU A 117 4.52 7.09 -12.34
N GLY A 118 5.23 7.63 -11.36
CA GLY A 118 5.92 6.87 -10.33
C GLY A 118 7.18 6.16 -10.84
N LEU A 119 7.61 5.12 -10.13
CA LEU A 119 8.57 4.17 -10.66
C LEU A 119 7.79 3.11 -11.44
N SER A 120 8.08 2.99 -12.73
CA SER A 120 7.75 1.80 -13.48
C SER A 120 8.46 0.62 -12.83
N GLY A 121 7.72 -0.16 -12.04
CA GLY A 121 8.18 -1.47 -11.64
C GLY A 121 8.32 -2.28 -12.91
N SER A 122 9.54 -2.47 -13.39
CA SER A 122 9.82 -3.58 -14.30
C SER A 122 9.63 -4.84 -13.46
N ALA A 123 8.37 -5.26 -13.28
CA ALA A 123 8.11 -6.58 -12.76
C ALA A 123 8.90 -7.54 -13.68
N PRO A 124 9.78 -8.38 -13.13
CA PRO A 124 10.44 -9.38 -13.95
C PRO A 124 9.34 -10.16 -14.68
N ALA A 125 9.57 -10.46 -15.97
CA ALA A 125 8.62 -11.20 -16.78
C ALA A 125 8.09 -12.41 -15.99
N PRO A 126 6.79 -12.75 -16.07
CA PRO A 126 6.26 -13.94 -15.40
C PRO A 126 7.11 -15.17 -15.70
N LEU A 127 7.21 -16.13 -14.78
CA LEU A 127 8.06 -17.32 -14.95
C LEU A 127 7.75 -18.06 -16.27
N SER A 128 6.48 -18.14 -16.66
CA SER A 128 6.06 -18.70 -17.94
C SER A 128 6.63 -17.95 -19.14
N GLN A 129 6.65 -16.61 -19.10
CA GLN A 129 7.27 -15.78 -20.12
C GLN A 129 8.80 -15.96 -20.13
N GLN A 130 9.45 -16.06 -18.96
CA GLN A 130 10.89 -16.31 -18.88
C GLN A 130 11.25 -17.68 -19.48
N ILE A 131 10.50 -18.73 -19.14
CA ILE A 131 10.67 -20.09 -19.69
C ILE A 131 10.45 -20.07 -21.21
N PHE A 132 9.39 -19.42 -21.68
CA PHE A 132 9.12 -19.29 -23.11
C PHE A 132 10.26 -18.59 -23.85
N MET A 133 10.75 -17.47 -23.31
CA MET A 133 11.87 -16.74 -23.90
C MET A 133 13.17 -17.56 -23.89
N ALA A 134 13.44 -18.33 -22.84
CA ALA A 134 14.57 -19.24 -22.79
C ALA A 134 14.47 -20.35 -23.85
N HIS A 135 13.28 -20.94 -24.03
CA HIS A 135 13.04 -21.93 -25.08
C HIS A 135 13.16 -21.35 -26.48
N LEU A 136 12.63 -20.13 -26.72
CA LEU A 136 12.76 -19.45 -28.00
C LEU A 136 14.23 -19.17 -28.33
N THR A 137 14.99 -18.66 -27.37
CA THR A 137 16.43 -18.40 -27.51
C THR A 137 17.17 -19.69 -27.86
N LEU A 138 16.89 -20.79 -27.16
CA LEU A 138 17.51 -22.08 -27.46
C LEU A 138 17.13 -22.59 -28.86
N ALA A 139 15.86 -22.48 -29.25
CA ALA A 139 15.40 -22.89 -30.56
C ALA A 139 16.05 -22.06 -31.69
N GLU A 140 16.26 -20.76 -31.48
CA GLU A 140 16.96 -19.89 -32.42
C GLU A 140 18.43 -20.29 -32.58
N VAL A 141 19.13 -20.57 -31.48
CA VAL A 141 20.52 -21.06 -31.50
C VAL A 141 20.62 -22.39 -32.26
N LEU A 142 19.71 -23.34 -31.99
CA LEU A 142 19.68 -24.64 -32.67
C LEU A 142 19.34 -24.53 -34.16
N ARG A 143 18.66 -23.46 -34.59
CA ARG A 143 18.28 -23.22 -35.99
C ARG A 143 19.36 -22.51 -36.80
N GLN A 144 20.43 -22.00 -36.16
CA GLN A 144 21.54 -21.40 -36.89
C GLN A 144 22.30 -22.49 -37.66
N PRO A 145 22.59 -22.29 -38.96
CA PRO A 145 23.33 -23.27 -39.76
C PRO A 145 24.76 -23.38 -39.22
N GLY A 146 25.05 -24.49 -38.54
CA GLY A 146 26.35 -24.75 -37.89
C GLY A 146 26.30 -25.58 -36.60
N TYR A 147 25.11 -25.85 -36.04
CA TYR A 147 24.98 -26.73 -34.87
C TYR A 147 24.94 -28.21 -35.28
N HIS A 148 26.06 -28.93 -35.12
CA HIS A 148 26.15 -30.38 -35.23
C HIS A 148 26.37 -31.01 -33.83
N PRO A 149 25.38 -31.74 -33.28
CA PRO A 149 25.48 -32.28 -31.92
C PRO A 149 26.45 -33.48 -31.77
N ASP A 150 26.98 -34.05 -32.85
CA ASP A 150 27.64 -35.36 -32.85
C ASP A 150 29.18 -35.36 -32.96
N GLU A 151 29.88 -34.22 -32.88
CA GLU A 151 31.36 -34.19 -32.98
C GLU A 151 32.11 -34.31 -31.63
N ALA A 152 31.43 -34.69 -30.52
CA ALA A 152 32.06 -34.78 -29.19
C ALA A 152 32.57 -36.19 -28.79
N HIS A 153 32.45 -37.20 -29.66
CA HIS A 153 32.91 -38.56 -29.37
C HIS A 153 33.65 -39.19 -30.56
N GLN A 154 34.91 -38.80 -30.76
CA GLN A 154 35.93 -39.64 -31.39
C GLN A 154 37.29 -39.42 -30.73
#